data_AF-A0A1E7Z149-F1
#
_entry.id   AF-A0A1E7Z149-F1
#
_cell.length_a   1.000
_cell.length_b   1.000
_cell.length_c   1.000
_cell.angle_alpha   90.00
_cell.angle_beta   90.00
_cell.angle_gamma   90.00
#
_symmetry.space_group_name_H-M   'P 1'
#
loop_
_entity.id
_entity.type
_entity.pdbx_description
1 polymer ?
#
loop_
_entity_poly.entity_id
_entity_poly.type
_entity_poly.pdbx_seq_one_letter_code
_entity_poly.pdbx_strand_id
1 'polypeptide(L)' 'MTDSTYDQLDSGIKLITTNSANLVILPADSGFDALRRQVTVRYSIRYGKIIAETVPAASTIRLAESEKVDFRR' A
#
# COMPACT_ATOMS: atom_id res chain seq x y z
N MET A 1 -19.05 -33.12 -1.30
CA MET A 1 -17.65 -32.66 -1.20
C MET A 1 -17.55 -31.38 -2.03
N THR A 2 -18.12 -30.29 -1.51
CA THR A 2 -18.07 -28.96 -2.15
C THR A 2 -17.36 -28.09 -1.14
N ASP A 3 -16.08 -27.88 -1.39
CA ASP A 3 -15.16 -27.25 -0.45
C ASP A 3 -15.58 -25.80 -0.21
N SER A 4 -15.84 -25.53 1.07
CA SER A 4 -16.26 -24.27 1.62
C SER A 4 -15.03 -23.38 1.77
N THR A 5 -14.57 -22.78 0.68
CA THR A 5 -13.50 -21.77 0.71
C THR A 5 -14.06 -20.37 0.48
N TYR A 6 -15.16 -20.04 1.16
CA TYR A 6 -15.53 -18.64 1.42
C TYR A 6 -14.96 -18.26 2.78
N ASP A 7 -13.65 -18.05 2.81
CA ASP A 7 -12.96 -17.47 3.95
C ASP A 7 -13.35 -15.99 4.01
N GLN A 8 -14.24 -15.69 4.95
CA GLN A 8 -14.59 -14.34 5.37
C GLN A 8 -13.32 -13.73 5.96
N LEU A 9 -12.73 -12.74 5.29
CA LEU A 9 -11.61 -12.01 5.84
C LEU A 9 -12.01 -10.56 6.03
N ASP A 10 -12.12 -10.22 7.31
CA ASP A 10 -12.16 -8.88 7.86
C ASP A 10 -11.12 -8.00 7.18
N SER A 11 -11.59 -6.88 6.59
CA SER A 11 -10.80 -5.70 6.23
C SER A 11 -9.34 -5.95 5.78
N GLY A 12 -9.12 -6.73 4.72
CA GLY A 12 -7.76 -6.99 4.24
C GLY A 12 -7.74 -7.61 2.86
N ILE A 13 -6.93 -7.05 1.96
CA ILE A 13 -6.85 -7.36 0.53
C ILE A 13 -6.78 -8.88 0.26
N LYS A 14 -7.75 -9.40 -0.51
CA LYS A 14 -7.84 -10.82 -0.90
C LYS A 14 -6.93 -11.12 -2.10
N LEU A 15 -5.85 -11.86 -1.88
CA LEU A 15 -5.03 -12.44 -2.95
C LEU A 15 -5.57 -13.83 -3.30
N ILE A 16 -6.06 -14.01 -4.53
CA ILE A 16 -6.54 -15.29 -5.05
C ILE A 16 -5.38 -15.99 -5.77
N THR A 17 -5.08 -17.23 -5.41
CA THR A 17 -3.92 -18.02 -5.89
C THR A 17 -3.93 -18.32 -7.39
N THR A 18 -5.07 -18.12 -8.07
CA THR A 18 -5.24 -18.37 -9.51
C THR A 18 -4.84 -17.18 -10.39
N ASN A 19 -4.66 -15.99 -9.82
CA ASN A 19 -4.31 -14.80 -10.60
C ASN A 19 -2.79 -14.64 -10.71
N SER A 20 -2.33 -14.25 -11.92
CA SER A 20 -0.93 -13.84 -12.12
C SER A 20 -0.54 -12.81 -11.06
N ALA A 21 0.65 -12.96 -10.46
CA ALA A 21 1.16 -12.15 -9.34
C ALA A 21 1.35 -10.66 -9.73
N ASN A 22 0.23 -9.98 -9.92
CA ASN A 22 0.10 -8.59 -10.33
C ASN A 22 -0.50 -7.83 -9.15
N LEU A 23 0.29 -6.98 -8.52
CA LEU A 23 -0.14 -6.23 -7.34
C LEU A 23 0.58 -4.88 -7.26
N VAL A 24 0.00 -3.96 -6.50
CA VAL A 24 0.60 -2.66 -6.17
C VAL A 24 0.75 -2.56 -4.66
N ILE A 25 1.82 -1.92 -4.21
CA ILE A 25 2.09 -1.65 -2.80
C ILE A 25 1.89 -0.15 -2.57
N LEU A 26 1.01 0.18 -1.62
CA LEU A 26 0.75 1.55 -1.17
C LEU A 26 1.35 1.74 0.23
N PRO A 27 2.05 2.86 0.50
CA PRO A 27 2.61 3.14 1.83
C PRO A 27 1.53 3.72 2.77
N ALA A 28 0.50 2.93 3.07
CA ALA A 28 -0.63 3.31 3.91
C ALA A 28 -1.06 2.16 4.81
N ASP A 29 -1.57 2.51 6.00
CA ASP A 29 -1.94 1.53 7.03
C ASP A 29 -3.33 0.93 6.78
N SER A 30 -4.16 1.58 5.95
CA SER A 30 -5.47 1.10 5.53
C SER A 30 -5.91 1.70 4.20
N GLY A 31 -6.96 1.14 3.58
CA GLY A 31 -7.57 1.72 2.37
C GLY A 31 -8.12 3.14 2.59
N PHE A 32 -8.62 3.45 3.79
CA PHE A 32 -9.07 4.80 4.13
C PHE A 32 -7.91 5.80 4.23
N ASP A 33 -6.81 5.38 4.86
CA ASP A 33 -5.59 6.18 4.97
C ASP A 33 -4.98 6.45 3.57
N ALA A 34 -4.96 5.43 2.71
CA ALA A 34 -4.51 5.57 1.33
C ALA A 34 -5.32 6.60 0.54
N LEU A 35 -6.65 6.59 0.70
CA LEU A 35 -7.55 7.55 0.05
C LEU A 35 -7.35 8.97 0.59
N ARG A 36 -7.32 9.14 1.93
CA ARG A 36 -7.22 10.44 2.58
C ARG A 36 -5.91 11.16 2.24
N ARG A 37 -4.80 10.44 2.15
CA ARG A 37 -3.47 11.01 1.85
C ARG A 37 -3.15 11.05 0.35
N GLN A 38 -4.01 10.51 -0.52
CA GLN A 38 -3.73 10.33 -1.95
C GLN A 38 -2.34 9.70 -2.18
N VAL A 39 -2.04 8.64 -1.44
CA VAL A 39 -0.69 8.05 -1.43
C VAL A 39 -0.31 7.52 -2.81
N THR A 40 0.89 7.85 -3.27
CA THR A 40 1.42 7.33 -4.53
C THR A 40 1.82 5.86 -4.40
N VAL A 41 1.70 5.10 -5.48
CA VAL A 41 2.14 3.70 -5.55
C VAL A 41 3.64 3.61 -5.26
N ARG A 42 4.00 2.86 -4.21
CA ARG A 42 5.40 2.63 -3.82
C ARG A 42 6.08 1.64 -4.76
N TYR A 43 5.42 0.52 -5.02
CA TYR A 43 5.88 -0.51 -5.95
C TYR A 43 4.74 -1.00 -6.82
N SER A 44 5.02 -1.24 -8.09
CA SER A 44 4.15 -1.95 -9.02
C SER A 44 4.82 -3.26 -9.39
N ILE A 45 4.12 -4.37 -9.17
CA ILE A 45 4.60 -5.71 -9.44
C ILE A 45 3.74 -6.34 -10.53
N ARG A 46 4.39 -6.89 -11.56
CA ARG A 46 3.75 -7.66 -12.64
C ARG A 46 4.46 -8.99 -12.79
N TYR A 47 3.68 -10.08 -12.83
CA TYR A 47 4.18 -11.45 -12.89
C TYR A 47 5.32 -11.73 -11.87
N GLY A 48 5.18 -11.20 -10.65
CA GLY A 48 6.17 -11.38 -9.58
C GLY A 48 7.46 -10.55 -9.73
N LYS A 49 7.54 -9.65 -10.72
CA LYS A 49 8.69 -8.74 -10.91
C LYS A 49 8.27 -7.30 -10.62
N ILE A 50 9.13 -6.56 -9.93
CA ILE A 50 8.96 -5.11 -9.74
C ILE A 50 9.21 -4.44 -11.09
N ILE A 51 8.23 -3.67 -11.56
CA ILE A 51 8.31 -2.94 -12.84
C ILE A 51 8.36 -1.43 -12.66
N ALA A 52 7.98 -0.92 -11.48
CA ALA A 52 8.07 0.50 -11.14
C ALA A 52 8.22 0.68 -9.62
N GLU A 53 8.99 1.70 -9.25
CA GLU A 53 9.26 2.11 -7.88
C GLU A 53 9.20 3.63 -7.76
N THR A 54 8.54 4.13 -6.72
CA THR A 54 8.42 5.58 -6.44
C THR A 54 9.04 5.91 -5.09
N VAL A 55 10.12 6.70 -5.03
CA VAL A 55 10.68 7.25 -3.78
C VAL A 55 9.74 8.31 -3.21
N PRO A 56 9.26 8.21 -1.94
CA PRO A 56 8.25 9.11 -1.43
C PRO A 56 8.95 10.41 -1.05
N ALA A 57 8.26 11.55 -1.21
CA ALA A 57 8.84 12.82 -0.84
C ALA A 57 9.16 12.86 0.67
N ALA A 58 10.34 13.36 1.01
CA ALA A 58 10.72 13.63 2.39
C ALA A 58 10.43 15.10 2.70
N SER A 59 9.51 15.35 3.63
CA SER A 59 9.15 16.71 4.06
C SER A 59 9.80 17.04 5.40
N THR A 60 10.28 18.27 5.55
CA THR A 60 10.87 18.79 6.78
C THR A 60 10.23 20.13 7.13
N ILE A 61 9.71 20.24 8.35
CA ILE A 61 9.29 21.53 8.90
C ILE A 61 10.53 22.29 9.36
N ARG A 62 10.62 23.57 9.01
CA ARG A 62 11.69 24.48 9.43
C ARG A 62 11.10 25.54 10.36
N LEU A 63 11.13 25.27 11.67
CA LEU A 63 10.80 26.24 12.72
C LEU A 63 12.09 26.58 13.49
N ALA A 64 12.02 26.81 14.80
CA ALA A 64 13.23 26.98 15.63
C ALA A 64 14.18 25.76 15.51
N GLU A 65 13.60 24.57 15.39
CA GLU A 65 14.30 23.34 15.09
C GLU A 65 13.71 22.68 13.83
N SER A 66 14.51 21.83 13.18
CA SER A 66 14.10 21.12 11.97
C SER A 66 13.54 19.75 12.32
N GLU A 67 12.31 19.48 11.91
CA GLU A 67 11.60 18.23 12.22
C GLU A 67 11.13 17.53 10.93
N LYS A 68 11.31 16.20 10.87
CA LYS A 68 10.81 15.39 9.76
C LYS A 68 9.31 15.17 9.93
N VAL A 69 8.54 15.41 8.87
CA VAL A 69 7.09 15.19 8.87
C VAL A 69 6.69 14.17 7.84
N ASP A 70 5.82 13.25 8.25
CA ASP A 70 5.27 12.17 7.45
C ASP A 70 3.74 12.22 7.32
N PHE A 71 3.11 13.27 7.86
CA PHE A 71 1.67 13.53 7.87
C PHE A 71 0.82 12.40 8.49
N ARG A 72 1.44 11.54 9.30
CA ARG A 72 0.72 10.56 10.13
C ARG A 72 0.25 11.26 11.41
N ARG A 73 -0.91 10.87 11.94
CA ARG A 73 -1.50 11.43 13.18
C ARG A 73 -1.72 10.34 14.19
#